data_AF-A0A1B1Y6G1-F1
#
_entry.id   AF-A0A1B1Y6G1-F1
#
_cell.length_a   1.000
_cell.length_b   1.000
_cell.length_c   1.000
_cell.angle_alpha   90.00
_cell.angle_beta   90.00
_cell.angle_gamma   90.00
#
_symmetry.space_group_name_H-M   'P 1'
#
loop_
_entity.id
_entity.type
_entity.pdbx_description
1 polymer ?
#
loop_
_entity_poly.entity_id
_entity_poly.type
_entity_poly.pdbx_seq_one_letter_code
_entity_poly.pdbx_strand_id
1 'polypeptide(L)'
;MINKLFFWGFILCFFQGIAQENNSLSTLEQYKLSTKLKLNYIPVSMPKNIGNAEGIDMDLGGVHYLVSFSPHFYGGINTHAALFGNQGGLFTIGFELGYNQKLFSNIYLDANLDYGGGGGYRALINKGAYINPNIGLAYHFPQFNIGLQYSHFKFYTGSIKSNSLSVYVEIPTDIHVSKYQKSNQTYSDLNQPSAWNKPCGKGGFMLKFDQYFPFGGTKKDLVRNAEPLTNTLYLIGFEYQKYISENSFVFIHTDAIYKGLEAGYMDIFGGFGYEPLQTKYVDAFAKLALGASGGRIQAEGGATVYPAVGLDFKVSSHFTLSTHAGYVRALDGDFEAYALGAGLKYIGKTGGTYSKYHPNQKAKKVKTQGIRISAQHQTYFKLKRFERENRGPIDLHLLAIQLNYNLSPYFYIAGQTAFAYEATFLKDHERNKIGAGGYADGMVGLGIYSPIFAKEKLQLFAESFIGAGGGAGIDTGEGVIAKIKVGSYARINDYLSILISAGKVISPTTSLNSNNINLGLSVDFSTLTSTFK
;
A
#
# COMPACT_ATOMS: atom_id res chain seq x y z
N MET A 1 -20.55 -31.23 19.17
CA MET A 1 -20.44 -29.91 18.49
C MET A 1 -20.80 -28.70 19.38
N ILE A 2 -21.12 -28.90 20.68
CA ILE A 2 -21.55 -27.83 21.60
C ILE A 2 -20.41 -27.24 22.47
N ASN A 3 -19.23 -27.89 22.54
CA ASN A 3 -18.13 -27.44 23.39
C ASN A 3 -17.15 -26.41 22.76
N LYS A 4 -17.36 -25.97 21.51
CA LYS A 4 -16.52 -24.94 20.86
C LYS A 4 -17.14 -23.53 20.87
N LEU A 5 -18.46 -23.41 21.06
CA LEU A 5 -19.14 -22.12 21.18
C LEU A 5 -18.98 -21.48 22.57
N PHE A 6 -18.77 -22.29 23.61
CA PHE A 6 -18.57 -21.79 24.97
C PHE A 6 -17.23 -21.05 25.15
N PHE A 7 -16.20 -21.41 24.35
CA PHE A 7 -14.89 -20.76 24.41
C PHE A 7 -14.88 -19.37 23.74
N TRP A 8 -15.74 -19.16 22.73
CA TRP A 8 -15.93 -17.84 22.11
C TRP A 8 -16.82 -16.91 22.97
N GLY A 9 -17.76 -17.47 23.73
CA GLY A 9 -18.57 -16.71 24.69
C GLY A 9 -17.77 -16.17 25.89
N PHE A 10 -16.72 -16.87 26.33
CA PHE A 10 -15.94 -16.48 27.51
C PHE A 10 -14.96 -15.32 27.26
N ILE A 11 -14.54 -15.08 26.01
CA ILE A 11 -13.65 -13.95 25.65
C ILE A 11 -14.42 -12.63 25.57
N LEU A 12 -15.73 -12.65 25.35
CA LEU A 12 -16.55 -11.44 25.24
C LEU A 12 -16.93 -10.80 26.60
N CYS A 13 -16.80 -11.53 27.71
CA CYS A 13 -17.22 -11.04 29.03
C CYS A 13 -16.14 -10.29 29.83
N PHE A 14 -14.90 -10.19 29.35
CA PHE A 14 -13.80 -9.50 30.07
C PHE A 14 -13.46 -8.09 29.57
N PHE A 15 -14.22 -7.52 28.64
CA PHE A 15 -13.91 -6.21 28.03
C PHE A 15 -14.84 -5.07 28.46
N GLN A 16 -15.43 -5.12 29.65
CA GLN A 16 -16.11 -3.97 30.25
C GLN A 16 -15.19 -3.26 31.23
N GLY A 17 -14.47 -2.26 30.73
CA GLY A 17 -13.61 -1.42 31.54
C GLY A 17 -12.83 -0.41 30.70
N ILE A 18 -13.51 0.46 29.95
CA ILE A 18 -12.87 1.70 29.48
C ILE A 18 -13.40 2.81 30.38
N ALA A 19 -12.58 3.18 31.37
CA ALA A 19 -12.75 4.42 32.09
C ALA A 19 -12.72 5.58 31.08
N GLN A 20 -13.82 6.32 30.97
CA GLN A 20 -13.82 7.62 30.30
C GLN A 20 -13.15 8.62 31.23
N GLU A 21 -11.86 8.87 31.04
CA GLU A 21 -11.26 10.07 31.61
C GLU A 21 -11.71 11.27 30.77
N ASN A 22 -12.44 12.21 31.38
CA ASN A 22 -12.71 13.52 30.79
C ASN A 22 -11.43 14.38 30.88
N ASN A 23 -10.45 14.04 30.04
CA ASN A 23 -9.19 14.77 29.97
C ASN A 23 -9.34 16.04 29.12
N SER A 24 -8.65 17.11 29.51
CA SER A 24 -8.55 18.33 28.70
C SER A 24 -7.58 18.10 27.54
N LEU A 25 -7.92 18.55 26.33
CA LEU A 25 -7.07 18.37 25.15
C LEU A 25 -5.74 19.13 25.24
N SER A 26 -5.63 20.11 26.15
CA SER A 26 -4.39 20.85 26.41
C SER A 26 -3.27 19.96 26.94
N THR A 27 -3.58 18.80 27.55
CA THR A 27 -2.58 17.86 28.08
C THR A 27 -2.02 16.91 27.03
N LEU A 28 -2.58 16.89 25.82
CA LEU A 28 -2.14 16.00 24.75
C LEU A 28 -0.98 16.63 23.98
N GLU A 29 0.23 16.15 24.26
CA GLU A 29 1.43 16.55 23.52
C GLU A 29 1.29 16.27 22.02
N GLN A 30 1.77 17.22 21.21
CA GLN A 30 1.79 17.13 19.76
C GLN A 30 3.23 17.17 19.26
N TYR A 31 3.51 16.28 18.32
CA TYR A 31 4.78 16.17 17.62
C TYR A 31 4.53 16.35 16.14
N LYS A 32 5.45 17.04 15.47
CA LYS A 32 5.44 17.20 14.02
C LYS A 32 6.37 16.16 13.41
N LEU A 33 5.86 15.35 12.48
CA LEU A 33 6.66 14.52 11.61
C LEU A 33 6.74 15.21 10.25
N SER A 34 7.95 15.58 9.86
CA SER A 34 8.20 16.19 8.56
C SER A 34 8.19 15.10 7.49
N THR A 35 7.13 15.07 6.68
CA THR A 35 6.92 14.04 5.66
C THR A 35 6.91 14.64 4.26
N LYS A 36 7.24 13.82 3.27
CA LYS A 36 7.34 14.22 1.86
C LYS A 36 6.68 13.15 0.98
N LEU A 37 5.93 13.58 -0.02
CA LEU A 37 5.46 12.74 -1.11
C LEU A 37 6.34 13.04 -2.33
N LYS A 38 7.09 12.06 -2.81
CA LYS A 38 7.96 12.21 -4.00
C LYS A 38 7.41 11.34 -5.14
N LEU A 39 7.33 11.91 -6.32
CA LEU A 39 7.00 11.24 -7.57
C LEU A 39 8.22 11.30 -8.48
N ASN A 40 8.74 10.16 -8.90
CA ASN A 40 9.91 10.11 -9.79
C ASN A 40 9.59 9.40 -11.10
N TYR A 41 10.40 9.72 -12.11
CA TYR A 41 10.40 9.09 -13.42
C TYR A 41 11.84 8.71 -13.78
N ILE A 42 12.04 7.44 -14.14
CA ILE A 42 13.35 6.85 -14.43
C ILE A 42 13.26 6.10 -15.76
N PRO A 43 13.96 6.56 -16.81
CA PRO A 43 14.20 5.76 -18.01
C PRO A 43 15.10 4.56 -17.67
N VAL A 44 14.77 3.37 -18.19
CA VAL A 44 15.49 2.12 -17.92
C VAL A 44 15.74 1.36 -19.22
N SER A 45 17.02 1.27 -19.58
CA SER A 45 17.45 0.46 -20.71
C SER A 45 17.18 -1.02 -20.48
N MET A 46 16.61 -1.68 -21.49
CA MET A 46 16.22 -3.08 -21.42
C MET A 46 17.19 -3.98 -22.20
N PRO A 47 17.43 -5.23 -21.73
CA PRO A 47 18.23 -6.19 -22.48
C PRO A 47 17.53 -6.61 -23.77
N LYS A 48 18.31 -7.08 -24.74
CA LYS A 48 17.80 -7.67 -26.00
C LYS A 48 17.76 -9.19 -25.89
N ASN A 49 16.70 -9.80 -26.43
CA ASN A 49 16.55 -11.25 -26.60
C ASN A 49 16.59 -12.06 -25.29
N ILE A 50 16.11 -11.48 -24.17
CA ILE A 50 15.95 -12.19 -22.90
C ILE A 50 14.48 -12.16 -22.50
N GLY A 51 13.83 -13.32 -22.42
CA GLY A 51 12.40 -13.39 -22.11
C GLY A 51 11.56 -12.66 -23.17
N ASN A 52 10.77 -11.68 -22.71
CA ASN A 52 9.95 -10.80 -23.56
C ASN A 52 10.63 -9.47 -23.91
N ALA A 53 11.89 -9.25 -23.51
CA ALA A 53 12.58 -7.99 -23.78
C ALA A 53 13.24 -8.00 -25.17
N GLU A 54 12.87 -7.01 -25.99
CA GLU A 54 13.38 -6.79 -27.35
C GLU A 54 14.38 -5.62 -27.42
N GLY A 55 14.82 -5.12 -26.26
CA GLY A 55 15.64 -3.91 -26.15
C GLY A 55 14.87 -2.60 -26.35
N ILE A 56 13.54 -2.64 -26.23
CA ILE A 56 12.70 -1.45 -26.10
C ILE A 56 12.87 -0.93 -24.68
N ASP A 57 13.29 0.32 -24.53
CA ASP A 57 13.47 0.94 -23.22
C ASP A 57 12.15 0.97 -22.44
N MET A 58 12.27 0.80 -21.13
CA MET A 58 11.16 0.84 -20.18
C MET A 58 11.23 2.14 -19.40
N ASP A 59 10.09 2.77 -19.17
CA ASP A 59 10.00 3.90 -18.26
C ASP A 59 9.39 3.47 -16.93
N LEU A 60 10.06 3.78 -15.82
CA LEU A 60 9.55 3.55 -14.47
C LEU A 60 9.01 4.84 -13.86
N GLY A 61 7.77 4.79 -13.40
CA GLY A 61 7.22 5.79 -12.49
C GLY A 61 7.28 5.28 -11.06
N GLY A 62 7.55 6.16 -10.10
CA GLY A 62 7.53 5.77 -8.69
C GLY A 62 6.87 6.78 -7.77
N VAL A 63 6.34 6.26 -6.66
CA VAL A 63 5.71 7.01 -5.58
C VAL A 63 6.43 6.69 -4.28
N HIS A 64 6.83 7.73 -3.58
CA HIS A 64 7.68 7.66 -2.38
C HIS A 64 7.01 8.43 -1.25
N TYR A 65 6.92 7.82 -0.08
CA TYR A 65 6.48 8.49 1.15
C TYR A 65 7.63 8.48 2.16
N LEU A 66 8.21 9.66 2.37
CA LEU A 66 9.46 9.85 3.08
C LEU A 66 9.26 10.65 4.36
N VAL A 67 10.06 10.36 5.37
CA VAL A 67 10.11 11.04 6.66
C VAL A 67 11.51 11.58 6.89
N SER A 68 11.63 12.86 7.21
CA SER A 68 12.88 13.45 7.65
C SER A 68 13.09 13.17 9.14
N PHE A 69 14.16 12.45 9.47
CA PHE A 69 14.51 12.10 10.85
C PHE A 69 15.75 12.84 11.36
N SER A 70 16.42 13.60 10.50
CA SER A 70 17.41 14.61 10.90
C SER A 70 17.42 15.77 9.87
N PRO A 71 18.18 16.85 10.10
CA PRO A 71 18.27 17.96 9.15
C PRO A 71 18.76 17.57 7.75
N HIS A 72 19.57 16.50 7.65
CA HIS A 72 20.14 16.06 6.37
C HIS A 72 19.64 14.70 5.91
N PHE A 73 19.11 13.88 6.82
CA PHE A 73 18.74 12.50 6.49
C PHE A 73 17.23 12.31 6.49
N TYR A 74 16.78 11.58 5.48
CA TYR A 74 15.40 11.16 5.32
C TYR A 74 15.33 9.71 4.89
N GLY A 75 14.17 9.10 5.05
CA GLY A 75 13.94 7.75 4.55
C GLY A 75 12.47 7.38 4.65
N GLY A 76 12.10 6.29 4.02
CA GLY A 76 10.71 5.88 3.96
C GLY A 76 10.47 4.71 3.04
N ILE A 77 9.28 4.70 2.45
CA ILE A 77 8.81 3.60 1.61
C ILE A 77 8.53 4.10 0.20
N ASN A 78 8.71 3.22 -0.77
CA ASN A 78 8.41 3.53 -2.16
C ASN A 78 7.83 2.35 -2.92
N THR A 79 7.21 2.65 -4.04
CA THR A 79 6.78 1.69 -5.04
C THR A 79 7.10 2.24 -6.43
N HIS A 80 7.49 1.35 -7.34
CA HIS A 80 7.67 1.68 -8.75
C HIS A 80 6.80 0.79 -9.62
N ALA A 81 6.41 1.31 -10.79
CA ALA A 81 5.69 0.58 -11.81
C ALA A 81 6.20 0.93 -13.21
N ALA A 82 6.19 -0.04 -14.12
CA ALA A 82 6.44 0.23 -15.53
C ALA A 82 5.30 1.05 -16.14
N LEU A 83 5.66 2.12 -16.83
CA LEU A 83 4.75 3.04 -17.51
C LEU A 83 4.77 2.81 -19.02
N PHE A 84 5.93 2.88 -19.66
CA PHE A 84 6.06 2.72 -21.12
C PHE A 84 7.01 1.58 -21.47
N GLY A 85 6.92 1.09 -22.70
CA GLY A 85 7.69 -0.06 -23.21
C GLY A 85 6.84 -1.32 -23.24
N ASN A 86 7.41 -2.48 -22.93
CA ASN A 86 6.69 -3.77 -23.01
C ASN A 86 6.72 -4.57 -21.70
N GLN A 87 6.82 -3.86 -20.58
CA GLN A 87 6.99 -4.41 -19.23
C GLN A 87 5.84 -4.06 -18.28
N GLY A 88 4.67 -3.66 -18.81
CA GLY A 88 3.44 -3.49 -18.05
C GLY A 88 3.17 -4.70 -17.16
N GLY A 89 2.77 -4.43 -15.91
CA GLY A 89 2.71 -5.46 -14.86
C GLY A 89 3.98 -5.65 -14.04
N LEU A 90 5.08 -4.93 -14.34
CA LEU A 90 6.20 -4.81 -13.42
C LEU A 90 5.86 -3.82 -12.32
N PHE A 91 5.84 -4.32 -11.08
CA PHE A 91 5.64 -3.51 -9.88
C PHE A 91 6.66 -3.87 -8.82
N THR A 92 7.13 -2.88 -8.06
CA THR A 92 8.05 -3.09 -6.95
C THR A 92 7.62 -2.34 -5.70
N ILE A 93 8.12 -2.78 -4.55
CA ILE A 93 8.04 -2.07 -3.28
C ILE A 93 9.43 -2.01 -2.66
N GLY A 94 9.75 -0.92 -1.98
CA GLY A 94 11.07 -0.73 -1.42
C GLY A 94 11.13 0.28 -0.29
N PHE A 95 12.34 0.45 0.20
CA PHE A 95 12.71 1.47 1.17
C PHE A 95 13.69 2.42 0.53
N GLU A 96 13.58 3.70 0.90
CA GLU A 96 14.52 4.74 0.52
C GLU A 96 15.26 5.24 1.76
N LEU A 97 16.56 5.46 1.61
CA LEU A 97 17.38 6.21 2.55
C LEU A 97 18.11 7.30 1.77
N GLY A 98 18.02 8.55 2.23
CA GLY A 98 18.58 9.69 1.51
C GLY A 98 19.25 10.73 2.40
N TYR A 99 20.08 11.51 1.73
CA TYR A 99 20.87 12.62 2.23
C TYR A 99 20.61 13.86 1.39
N ASN A 100 20.24 14.95 2.05
CA ASN A 100 19.94 16.24 1.45
C ASN A 100 20.79 17.32 2.12
N GLN A 101 21.54 18.08 1.34
CA GLN A 101 22.41 19.15 1.86
C GLN A 101 22.27 20.41 1.02
N LYS A 102 22.03 21.54 1.69
CA LYS A 102 21.99 22.85 1.05
C LYS A 102 23.37 23.20 0.51
N LEU A 103 23.48 23.47 -0.79
CA LEU A 103 24.71 23.93 -1.43
C LEU A 103 24.74 25.45 -1.49
N PHE A 104 23.75 26.05 -2.16
CA PHE A 104 23.65 27.50 -2.34
C PHE A 104 22.21 27.92 -2.60
N SER A 105 21.74 28.97 -1.91
CA SER A 105 20.37 29.50 -2.09
C SER A 105 19.32 28.37 -1.98
N ASN A 106 18.50 28.15 -3.02
CA ASN A 106 17.49 27.08 -3.06
C ASN A 106 17.97 25.79 -3.72
N ILE A 107 19.27 25.64 -3.97
CA ILE A 107 19.88 24.46 -4.61
C ILE A 107 20.47 23.54 -3.52
N TYR A 108 20.08 22.28 -3.59
CA TYR A 108 20.49 21.22 -2.66
C TYR A 108 21.15 20.08 -3.43
N LEU A 109 22.18 19.50 -2.84
CA LEU A 109 22.65 18.15 -3.17
C LEU A 109 21.63 17.16 -2.62
N ASP A 110 21.18 16.22 -3.45
CA ASP A 110 20.32 15.13 -3.03
C ASP A 110 20.89 13.79 -3.51
N ALA A 111 21.18 12.91 -2.56
CA ALA A 111 21.65 11.55 -2.82
C ALA A 111 20.77 10.57 -2.05
N ASN A 112 20.30 9.51 -2.70
CA ASN A 112 19.46 8.51 -2.06
C ASN A 112 19.71 7.11 -2.60
N LEU A 113 19.24 6.12 -1.87
CA LEU A 113 19.38 4.71 -2.18
C LEU A 113 18.02 4.04 -1.98
N ASP A 114 17.48 3.52 -3.07
CA ASP A 114 16.33 2.62 -3.01
C ASP A 114 16.81 1.16 -3.00
N TYR A 115 16.21 0.37 -2.11
CA TYR A 115 16.32 -1.09 -2.11
C TYR A 115 14.95 -1.69 -1.94
N GLY A 116 14.62 -2.69 -2.76
CA GLY A 116 13.30 -3.28 -2.72
C GLY A 116 13.18 -4.65 -3.39
N GLY A 117 11.94 -5.12 -3.44
CA GLY A 117 11.51 -6.37 -4.04
C GLY A 117 10.37 -6.17 -5.02
N GLY A 118 10.11 -7.19 -5.84
CA GLY A 118 9.07 -7.20 -6.85
C GLY A 118 9.63 -7.43 -8.24
N GLY A 119 8.81 -7.14 -9.24
CA GLY A 119 9.16 -7.30 -10.64
C GLY A 119 7.97 -7.71 -11.48
N GLY A 120 8.23 -7.94 -12.77
CA GLY A 120 7.27 -8.50 -13.71
C GLY A 120 7.74 -9.87 -14.19
N TYR A 121 8.10 -9.96 -15.46
CA TYR A 121 8.58 -11.20 -16.08
C TYR A 121 9.83 -11.74 -15.39
N ARG A 122 9.70 -12.88 -14.71
CA ARG A 122 10.79 -13.56 -13.97
C ARG A 122 12.03 -13.91 -14.79
N ALA A 123 11.92 -13.99 -16.12
CA ALA A 123 13.07 -14.17 -16.99
C ALA A 123 14.04 -12.96 -16.93
N LEU A 124 13.52 -11.78 -16.62
CA LEU A 124 14.26 -10.52 -16.56
C LEU A 124 14.69 -10.14 -15.14
N ILE A 125 13.86 -10.46 -14.14
CA ILE A 125 14.06 -10.02 -12.74
C ILE A 125 14.53 -11.14 -11.81
N ASN A 126 14.33 -12.40 -12.21
CA ASN A 126 14.67 -13.61 -11.48
C ASN A 126 14.09 -13.65 -10.04
N LYS A 127 14.88 -13.30 -9.02
CA LYS A 127 14.50 -13.39 -7.60
C LYS A 127 13.80 -12.13 -7.07
N GLY A 128 13.97 -10.98 -7.74
CA GLY A 128 13.16 -9.77 -7.52
C GLY A 128 13.83 -8.62 -6.77
N ALA A 129 15.00 -8.81 -6.15
CA ALA A 129 15.69 -7.71 -5.48
C ALA A 129 16.19 -6.68 -6.50
N TYR A 130 15.88 -5.41 -6.25
CA TYR A 130 16.45 -4.28 -6.99
C TYR A 130 17.19 -3.31 -6.06
N ILE A 131 18.11 -2.56 -6.67
CA ILE A 131 18.78 -1.40 -6.09
C ILE A 131 18.72 -0.24 -7.06
N ASN A 132 18.59 0.96 -6.54
CA ASN A 132 18.65 2.19 -7.31
C ASN A 132 19.32 3.29 -6.45
N PRO A 133 20.66 3.41 -6.47
CA PRO A 133 21.33 4.57 -5.94
C PRO A 133 21.18 5.75 -6.91
N ASN A 134 20.92 6.93 -6.35
CA ASN A 134 20.70 8.16 -7.07
C ASN A 134 21.55 9.28 -6.46
N ILE A 135 22.08 10.16 -7.31
CA ILE A 135 22.78 11.37 -6.86
C ILE A 135 22.51 12.52 -7.83
N GLY A 136 22.24 13.71 -7.31
CA GLY A 136 22.04 14.88 -8.15
C GLY A 136 21.67 16.13 -7.36
N LEU A 137 20.91 17.00 -8.01
CA LEU A 137 20.56 18.30 -7.48
C LEU A 137 19.04 18.45 -7.35
N ALA A 138 18.62 19.16 -6.32
CA ALA A 138 17.24 19.55 -6.09
C ALA A 138 17.13 21.07 -6.00
N TYR A 139 16.10 21.63 -6.62
CA TYR A 139 15.70 23.01 -6.42
C TYR A 139 14.45 23.05 -5.54
N HIS A 140 14.53 23.77 -4.41
CA HIS A 140 13.43 23.87 -3.46
C HIS A 140 12.58 25.11 -3.73
N PHE A 141 11.33 24.89 -4.17
CA PHE A 141 10.32 25.96 -4.25
C PHE A 141 9.53 26.04 -2.92
N PRO A 142 8.73 27.10 -2.70
CA PRO A 142 7.96 27.24 -1.46
C PRO A 142 6.95 26.10 -1.18
N GLN A 143 6.45 25.42 -2.21
CA GLN A 143 5.37 24.43 -2.08
C GLN A 143 5.74 23.03 -2.57
N PHE A 144 6.79 22.90 -3.36
CA PHE A 144 7.28 21.63 -3.91
C PHE A 144 8.76 21.76 -4.25
N ASN A 145 9.43 20.65 -4.46
CA ASN A 145 10.82 20.60 -4.89
C ASN A 145 10.89 19.83 -6.21
N ILE A 146 11.81 20.22 -7.09
CA ILE A 146 12.12 19.47 -8.32
C ILE A 146 13.55 19.00 -8.20
N GLY A 147 13.83 17.75 -8.52
CA GLY A 147 15.19 17.24 -8.59
C GLY A 147 15.50 16.52 -9.89
N LEU A 148 16.80 16.54 -10.21
CA LEU A 148 17.41 15.88 -11.35
C LEU A 148 18.54 15.02 -10.81
N GLN A 149 18.50 13.71 -11.09
CA GLN A 149 19.42 12.73 -10.52
C GLN A 149 20.01 11.83 -11.58
N TYR A 150 21.27 11.45 -11.40
CA TYR A 150 21.84 10.30 -12.07
C TYR A 150 21.51 9.04 -11.27
N SER A 151 20.87 8.09 -11.91
CA SER A 151 20.29 6.88 -11.31
C SER A 151 20.95 5.62 -11.84
N HIS A 152 21.16 4.62 -10.97
CA HIS A 152 21.64 3.30 -11.36
C HIS A 152 20.64 2.20 -10.99
N PHE A 153 19.62 1.99 -11.83
CA PHE A 153 18.60 0.99 -11.56
C PHE A 153 19.09 -0.41 -11.97
N LYS A 154 19.06 -1.38 -11.04
CA LYS A 154 19.50 -2.76 -11.29
C LYS A 154 18.69 -3.78 -10.50
N PHE A 155 18.22 -4.84 -11.17
CA PHE A 155 17.80 -6.08 -10.52
C PHE A 155 19.03 -6.97 -10.27
N TYR A 156 19.33 -7.30 -9.02
CA TYR A 156 20.59 -7.98 -8.62
C TYR A 156 20.80 -9.32 -9.32
N THR A 157 19.74 -10.10 -9.40
CA THR A 157 19.74 -11.48 -9.90
C THR A 157 19.19 -11.58 -11.31
N GLY A 158 18.80 -10.44 -11.88
CA GLY A 158 18.16 -10.31 -13.19
C GLY A 158 19.09 -9.71 -14.23
N SER A 159 18.52 -9.41 -15.40
CA SER A 159 19.21 -8.85 -16.56
C SER A 159 18.94 -7.35 -16.76
N ILE A 160 17.94 -6.78 -16.09
CA ILE A 160 17.64 -5.35 -16.16
C ILE A 160 18.68 -4.57 -15.36
N LYS A 161 19.40 -3.69 -16.05
CA LYS A 161 20.40 -2.78 -15.48
C LYS A 161 20.51 -1.56 -16.39
N SER A 162 20.37 -0.36 -15.82
CA SER A 162 20.50 0.88 -16.58
C SER A 162 21.15 1.97 -15.74
N ASN A 163 21.80 2.90 -16.44
CA ASN A 163 22.18 4.19 -15.89
C ASN A 163 21.38 5.25 -16.66
N SER A 164 20.74 6.17 -15.95
CA SER A 164 19.92 7.18 -16.59
C SER A 164 19.87 8.47 -15.79
N LEU A 165 19.38 9.51 -16.46
CA LEU A 165 18.98 10.76 -15.81
C LEU A 165 17.51 10.60 -15.41
N SER A 166 17.22 10.68 -14.12
CA SER A 166 15.88 10.66 -13.56
C SER A 166 15.46 12.05 -13.07
N VAL A 167 14.15 12.26 -13.04
CA VAL A 167 13.54 13.48 -12.53
C VAL A 167 12.55 13.14 -11.43
N TYR A 168 12.38 14.05 -10.49
CA TYR A 168 11.33 13.92 -9.49
C TYR A 168 10.71 15.26 -9.10
N VAL A 169 9.46 15.18 -8.63
CA VAL A 169 8.77 16.24 -7.92
C VAL A 169 8.49 15.76 -6.49
N GLU A 170 8.79 16.59 -5.50
CA GLU A 170 8.57 16.30 -4.09
C GLU A 170 7.65 17.35 -3.46
N ILE A 171 6.65 16.91 -2.70
CA ILE A 171 5.68 17.77 -2.01
C ILE A 171 5.81 17.54 -0.51
N PRO A 172 6.20 18.56 0.29
CA PRO A 172 6.16 18.49 1.75
C PRO A 172 4.71 18.34 2.26
N THR A 173 4.49 17.42 3.21
CA THR A 173 3.14 17.01 3.67
C THR A 173 2.96 16.93 5.18
N ASP A 174 3.94 17.39 5.96
CA ASP A 174 3.99 17.48 7.43
C ASP A 174 2.74 16.98 8.18
N ILE A 175 2.89 15.90 8.95
CA ILE A 175 1.80 15.34 9.77
C ILE A 175 2.02 15.64 11.25
N HIS A 176 0.91 15.80 11.98
CA HIS A 176 0.94 16.04 13.41
C HIS A 176 0.38 14.83 14.15
N VAL A 177 1.16 14.35 15.11
CA VAL A 177 0.92 13.09 15.83
C VAL A 177 1.15 13.26 17.33
N SER A 178 0.73 12.27 18.10
CA SER A 178 1.08 12.10 19.52
C SER A 178 1.69 10.72 19.74
N LYS A 179 2.13 10.46 20.97
CA LYS A 179 2.68 9.16 21.39
C LYS A 179 1.63 8.06 21.22
N TYR A 180 2.06 6.85 20.86
CA TYR A 180 1.14 5.72 20.64
C TYR A 180 0.40 5.30 21.92
N GLN A 181 1.04 5.43 23.09
CA GLN A 181 0.48 5.11 24.40
C GLN A 181 -0.77 5.94 24.73
N LYS A 182 -0.93 7.11 24.10
CA LYS A 182 -2.12 7.95 24.23
C LYS A 182 -3.25 7.55 23.29
N SER A 183 -3.12 6.45 22.54
CA SER A 183 -4.17 5.98 21.62
C SER A 183 -5.46 5.56 22.34
N ASN A 184 -6.58 5.68 21.65
CA ASN A 184 -7.93 5.40 22.13
C ASN A 184 -8.41 6.25 23.31
N GLN A 185 -7.72 7.34 23.64
CA GLN A 185 -8.16 8.31 24.64
C GLN A 185 -9.18 9.28 24.06
N THR A 186 -10.11 9.69 24.90
CA THR A 186 -11.22 10.58 24.56
C THR A 186 -11.02 11.93 25.24
N TYR A 187 -11.28 13.01 24.52
CA TYR A 187 -11.25 14.37 25.05
C TYR A 187 -12.57 15.08 24.71
N SER A 188 -13.23 15.60 25.73
CA SER A 188 -14.52 16.31 25.62
C SER A 188 -14.39 17.80 25.97
N ASP A 189 -13.39 18.18 26.78
CA ASP A 189 -13.05 19.58 27.02
C ASP A 189 -12.07 20.07 25.94
N LEU A 190 -12.61 20.85 25.01
CA LEU A 190 -11.93 21.41 23.84
C LEU A 190 -11.83 22.95 23.92
N ASN A 191 -12.22 23.55 25.04
CA ASN A 191 -12.30 25.00 25.19
C ASN A 191 -10.95 25.62 25.58
N GLN A 192 -10.05 24.83 26.17
CA GLN A 192 -8.71 25.26 26.54
C GLN A 192 -7.80 25.38 25.30
N PRO A 193 -6.85 26.35 25.28
CA PRO A 193 -5.83 26.44 24.25
C PRO A 193 -5.05 25.12 24.12
N SER A 194 -4.90 24.61 22.90
CA SER A 194 -4.17 23.38 22.60
C SER A 194 -3.49 23.48 21.24
N ALA A 195 -2.33 22.86 21.08
CA ALA A 195 -1.66 22.70 19.78
C ALA A 195 -2.50 21.91 18.75
N TRP A 196 -3.55 21.23 19.22
CA TRP A 196 -4.53 20.54 18.37
C TRP A 196 -5.69 21.43 17.92
N ASN A 197 -5.74 22.69 18.35
CA ASN A 197 -6.73 23.68 17.89
C ASN A 197 -6.45 24.14 16.45
N LYS A 198 -6.69 23.24 15.49
CA LYS A 198 -6.39 23.43 14.06
C LYS A 198 -7.44 22.73 13.18
N PRO A 199 -7.47 23.00 11.85
CA PRO A 199 -8.49 22.43 11.00
C PRO A 199 -8.26 20.92 10.80
N CYS A 200 -9.35 20.15 10.79
CA CYS A 200 -9.32 18.73 10.46
C CYS A 200 -9.13 18.54 8.95
N GLY A 201 -8.35 17.53 8.57
CA GLY A 201 -8.40 16.96 7.22
C GLY A 201 -9.59 16.00 7.09
N LYS A 202 -10.33 16.08 5.97
CA LYS A 202 -11.32 15.06 5.61
C LYS A 202 -10.63 14.03 4.72
N GLY A 203 -10.78 12.75 5.05
CA GLY A 203 -10.23 11.65 4.26
C GLY A 203 -11.20 10.48 4.19
N GLY A 204 -11.03 9.64 3.17
CA GLY A 204 -11.82 8.44 2.95
C GLY A 204 -10.92 7.23 2.77
N PHE A 205 -11.27 6.10 3.35
CA PHE A 205 -10.67 4.80 3.06
C PHE A 205 -11.76 3.88 2.52
N MET A 206 -11.54 3.29 1.35
CA MET A 206 -12.54 2.45 0.69
C MET A 206 -11.97 1.08 0.37
N LEU A 207 -12.68 0.03 0.78
CA LEU A 207 -12.51 -1.32 0.22
C LEU A 207 -13.30 -1.39 -1.08
N LYS A 208 -12.66 -1.84 -2.16
CA LYS A 208 -13.19 -1.85 -3.52
C LYS A 208 -13.38 -3.28 -4.04
N PHE A 209 -14.42 -3.44 -4.84
CA PHE A 209 -14.74 -4.64 -5.60
C PHE A 209 -15.08 -4.22 -7.03
N ASP A 210 -14.11 -4.36 -7.92
CA ASP A 210 -14.24 -3.89 -9.30
C ASP A 210 -14.37 -5.09 -10.24
N GLN A 211 -15.11 -4.91 -11.32
CA GLN A 211 -15.18 -5.81 -12.45
C GLN A 211 -14.71 -5.07 -13.69
N TYR A 212 -13.66 -5.57 -14.32
CA TYR A 212 -13.26 -5.13 -15.65
C TYR A 212 -13.85 -6.07 -16.69
N PHE A 213 -14.41 -5.49 -17.74
CA PHE A 213 -14.96 -6.16 -18.91
C PHE A 213 -14.06 -5.82 -20.10
N PRO A 214 -12.98 -6.59 -20.34
CA PRO A 214 -12.08 -6.32 -21.44
C PRO A 214 -12.77 -6.50 -22.78
N PHE A 215 -12.35 -5.70 -23.77
CA PHE A 215 -12.91 -5.76 -25.12
C PHE A 215 -11.85 -5.35 -26.16
N GLY A 216 -12.26 -5.33 -27.44
CA GLY A 216 -11.39 -4.83 -28.51
C GLY A 216 -10.15 -5.68 -28.72
N GLY A 217 -8.99 -5.03 -28.73
CA GLY A 217 -7.69 -5.66 -28.98
C GLY A 217 -7.08 -6.39 -27.77
N THR A 218 -7.72 -6.34 -26.60
CA THR A 218 -7.12 -6.86 -25.36
C THR A 218 -6.89 -8.37 -25.40
N LYS A 219 -5.68 -8.79 -25.02
CA LYS A 219 -5.21 -10.18 -25.08
C LYS A 219 -4.52 -10.64 -23.80
N LYS A 220 -4.49 -11.95 -23.61
CA LYS A 220 -3.73 -12.63 -22.56
C LYS A 220 -2.22 -12.60 -22.85
N ASP A 221 -1.42 -12.97 -21.86
CA ASP A 221 0.04 -13.13 -22.04
C ASP A 221 0.40 -14.20 -23.08
N LEU A 222 1.66 -14.18 -23.56
CA LEU A 222 2.17 -15.14 -24.54
C LEU A 222 2.13 -16.60 -24.07
N VAL A 223 2.17 -16.82 -22.75
CA VAL A 223 2.04 -18.17 -22.15
C VAL A 223 0.66 -18.77 -22.47
N ARG A 224 -0.32 -17.93 -22.79
CA ARG A 224 -1.68 -18.28 -23.21
C ARG A 224 -1.94 -17.88 -24.68
N ASN A 225 -0.91 -18.00 -25.51
CA ASN A 225 -0.97 -17.82 -26.97
C ASN A 225 -1.50 -16.45 -27.44
N ALA A 226 -1.43 -15.41 -26.59
CA ALA A 226 -2.02 -14.10 -26.88
C ALA A 226 -3.50 -14.19 -27.33
N GLU A 227 -4.25 -15.15 -26.76
CA GLU A 227 -5.68 -15.28 -27.01
C GLU A 227 -6.44 -14.00 -26.60
N PRO A 228 -7.53 -13.66 -27.30
CA PRO A 228 -8.43 -12.59 -26.86
C PRO A 228 -8.84 -12.78 -25.39
N LEU A 229 -8.76 -11.70 -24.61
CA LEU A 229 -9.20 -11.71 -23.22
C LEU A 229 -10.69 -11.33 -23.17
N THR A 230 -11.56 -12.34 -23.11
CA THR A 230 -13.03 -12.14 -23.06
C THR A 230 -13.63 -12.37 -21.68
N ASN A 231 -12.80 -12.78 -20.71
CA ASN A 231 -13.21 -13.03 -19.34
C ASN A 231 -13.41 -11.71 -18.58
N THR A 232 -14.48 -11.60 -17.80
CA THR A 232 -14.60 -10.56 -16.77
C THR A 232 -13.51 -10.77 -15.72
N LEU A 233 -12.72 -9.73 -15.47
CA LEU A 233 -11.71 -9.70 -14.43
C LEU A 233 -12.33 -9.17 -13.15
N TYR A 234 -12.24 -9.91 -12.07
CA TYR A 234 -12.74 -9.45 -10.77
C TYR A 234 -11.56 -9.05 -9.89
N LEU A 235 -11.59 -7.81 -9.43
CA LEU A 235 -10.52 -7.20 -8.65
C LEU A 235 -11.01 -6.81 -7.26
N ILE A 236 -10.10 -6.91 -6.30
CA ILE A 236 -10.29 -6.44 -4.94
C ILE A 236 -9.14 -5.48 -4.60
N GLY A 237 -9.46 -4.39 -3.93
CA GLY A 237 -8.45 -3.38 -3.66
C GLY A 237 -8.87 -2.32 -2.65
N PHE A 238 -8.05 -1.28 -2.54
CA PHE A 238 -8.23 -0.20 -1.59
C PHE A 238 -8.04 1.15 -2.26
N GLU A 239 -8.82 2.14 -1.84
CA GLU A 239 -8.64 3.53 -2.21
C GLU A 239 -8.54 4.40 -0.97
N TYR A 240 -7.54 5.29 -0.96
CA TYR A 240 -7.45 6.36 0.01
C TYR A 240 -7.71 7.70 -0.68
N GLN A 241 -8.63 8.48 -0.13
CA GLN A 241 -9.02 9.81 -0.58
C GLN A 241 -8.58 10.85 0.44
N LYS A 242 -8.00 11.96 -0.02
CA LYS A 242 -7.71 13.15 0.78
C LYS A 242 -8.43 14.34 0.16
N TYR A 243 -9.39 14.90 0.88
CA TYR A 243 -10.15 16.06 0.41
C TYR A 243 -9.29 17.32 0.49
N ILE A 244 -9.27 18.05 -0.63
CA ILE A 244 -8.54 19.31 -0.80
C ILE A 244 -9.50 20.50 -0.75
N SER A 245 -10.79 20.30 -1.09
CA SER A 245 -11.92 21.20 -0.85
C SER A 245 -13.12 20.43 -0.27
N GLU A 246 -14.30 21.06 -0.15
CA GLU A 246 -15.52 20.37 0.25
C GLU A 246 -15.96 19.29 -0.75
N ASN A 247 -15.71 19.53 -2.05
CA ASN A 247 -16.17 18.72 -3.17
C ASN A 247 -15.05 18.15 -4.04
N SER A 248 -13.78 18.46 -3.77
CA SER A 248 -12.65 17.93 -4.53
C SER A 248 -11.71 17.14 -3.62
N PHE A 249 -11.20 16.03 -4.15
CA PHE A 249 -10.26 15.16 -3.45
C PHE A 249 -9.18 14.66 -4.39
N VAL A 250 -8.02 14.35 -3.82
CA VAL A 250 -7.00 13.51 -4.49
C VAL A 250 -7.09 12.11 -3.94
N PHE A 251 -6.79 11.11 -4.75
CA PHE A 251 -6.85 9.72 -4.32
C PHE A 251 -5.70 8.88 -4.87
N ILE A 252 -5.45 7.77 -4.19
CA ILE A 252 -4.66 6.63 -4.69
C ILE A 252 -5.48 5.36 -4.49
N HIS A 253 -5.52 4.47 -5.47
CA HIS A 253 -6.01 3.12 -5.31
C HIS A 253 -5.06 2.08 -5.86
N THR A 254 -5.24 0.86 -5.38
CA THR A 254 -4.57 -0.33 -5.89
C THR A 254 -5.53 -1.49 -5.84
N ASP A 255 -5.64 -2.22 -6.94
CA ASP A 255 -6.47 -3.39 -7.06
C ASP A 255 -5.66 -4.59 -7.56
N ALA A 256 -6.03 -5.78 -7.09
CA ALA A 256 -5.43 -7.04 -7.49
C ALA A 256 -6.52 -8.04 -7.91
N ILE A 257 -6.21 -8.84 -8.93
CA ILE A 257 -7.15 -9.83 -9.44
C ILE A 257 -7.35 -11.00 -8.47
N TYR A 258 -8.59 -11.47 -8.36
CA TYR A 258 -8.91 -12.66 -7.58
C TYR A 258 -9.76 -13.70 -8.33
N LYS A 259 -10.29 -13.35 -9.52
CA LYS A 259 -11.07 -14.24 -10.39
C LYS A 259 -11.08 -13.75 -11.84
N GLY A 260 -11.18 -14.68 -12.80
CA GLY A 260 -11.35 -14.38 -14.22
C GLY A 260 -10.06 -14.48 -15.05
N LEU A 261 -8.91 -14.46 -14.37
CA LEU A 261 -7.60 -14.71 -14.94
C LEU A 261 -6.73 -15.35 -13.85
N GLU A 262 -5.67 -16.04 -14.24
CA GLU A 262 -4.66 -16.49 -13.28
C GLU A 262 -4.06 -15.29 -12.54
N ALA A 263 -3.72 -15.48 -11.27
CA ALA A 263 -3.12 -14.44 -10.44
C ALA A 263 -1.87 -13.80 -11.08
N GLY A 264 -1.80 -12.48 -10.95
CA GLY A 264 -0.67 -11.66 -11.42
C GLY A 264 -1.04 -10.38 -12.15
N TYR A 265 -2.33 -10.11 -12.40
CA TYR A 265 -2.78 -8.78 -12.81
C TYR A 265 -2.94 -7.89 -11.57
N MET A 266 -2.39 -6.67 -11.63
CA MET A 266 -2.53 -5.64 -10.61
C MET A 266 -2.61 -4.26 -11.26
N ASP A 267 -3.23 -3.32 -10.57
CA ASP A 267 -3.18 -1.91 -10.91
C ASP A 267 -2.86 -1.01 -9.69
N ILE A 268 -2.32 0.16 -9.99
CA ILE A 268 -2.10 1.26 -9.06
C ILE A 268 -2.42 2.56 -9.79
N PHE A 269 -3.35 3.35 -9.26
CA PHE A 269 -3.78 4.60 -9.86
C PHE A 269 -3.79 5.74 -8.85
N GLY A 270 -3.34 6.91 -9.29
CA GLY A 270 -3.48 8.17 -8.56
C GLY A 270 -4.29 9.17 -9.38
N GLY A 271 -5.06 10.04 -8.72
CA GLY A 271 -5.92 10.94 -9.49
C GLY A 271 -6.64 12.01 -8.69
N PHE A 272 -7.53 12.69 -9.40
CA PHE A 272 -8.37 13.76 -8.89
C PHE A 272 -9.83 13.35 -8.99
N GLY A 273 -10.58 13.61 -7.93
CA GLY A 273 -12.02 13.40 -7.86
C GLY A 273 -12.76 14.69 -7.55
N TYR A 274 -13.97 14.78 -8.05
CA TYR A 274 -14.88 15.91 -7.88
C TYR A 274 -16.30 15.42 -7.61
N GLU A 275 -16.96 16.01 -6.63
CA GLU A 275 -18.32 15.71 -6.18
C GLU A 275 -19.26 16.87 -6.60
N PRO A 276 -19.73 16.92 -7.86
CA PRO A 276 -20.57 18.02 -8.36
C PRO A 276 -21.91 18.15 -7.62
N LEU A 277 -22.41 17.06 -7.04
CA LEU A 277 -23.65 17.03 -6.29
C LEU A 277 -23.39 16.38 -4.94
N GLN A 278 -23.70 17.11 -3.87
CA GLN A 278 -23.66 16.59 -2.50
C GLN A 278 -25.02 16.81 -1.84
N THR A 279 -25.65 15.72 -1.39
CA THR A 279 -26.92 15.78 -0.65
C THR A 279 -26.76 15.15 0.72
N LYS A 280 -27.84 15.16 1.51
CA LYS A 280 -27.85 14.47 2.81
C LYS A 280 -27.63 12.96 2.70
N TYR A 281 -28.02 12.34 1.58
CA TYR A 281 -28.05 10.88 1.44
C TYR A 281 -27.16 10.34 0.31
N VAL A 282 -26.91 11.15 -0.72
CA VAL A 282 -26.18 10.74 -1.92
C VAL A 282 -25.23 11.85 -2.35
N ASP A 283 -23.99 11.48 -2.66
CA ASP A 283 -23.07 12.32 -3.43
C ASP A 283 -22.87 11.69 -4.81
N ALA A 284 -22.88 12.51 -5.87
CA ALA A 284 -22.43 12.08 -7.18
C ALA A 284 -20.98 12.54 -7.38
N PHE A 285 -20.15 11.70 -7.96
CA PHE A 285 -18.75 12.01 -8.20
C PHE A 285 -18.29 11.67 -9.61
N ALA A 286 -17.24 12.37 -10.05
CA ALA A 286 -16.41 12.04 -11.19
C ALA A 286 -14.95 11.92 -10.73
N LYS A 287 -14.21 10.98 -11.30
CA LYS A 287 -12.79 10.75 -11.05
C LYS A 287 -12.04 10.67 -12.38
N LEU A 288 -10.82 11.20 -12.39
CA LEU A 288 -9.84 10.95 -13.44
C LEU A 288 -8.56 10.45 -12.78
N ALA A 289 -8.17 9.23 -13.14
CA ALA A 289 -6.95 8.60 -12.64
C ALA A 289 -5.94 8.34 -13.77
N LEU A 290 -4.67 8.43 -13.42
CA LEU A 290 -3.54 7.96 -14.20
C LEU A 290 -2.70 7.04 -13.32
N GLY A 291 -2.15 6.00 -13.90
CA GLY A 291 -1.48 4.98 -13.12
C GLY A 291 -0.78 3.95 -13.98
N ALA A 292 -0.53 2.80 -13.36
CA ALA A 292 0.03 1.64 -14.03
C ALA A 292 -0.87 0.42 -13.81
N SER A 293 -1.07 -0.37 -14.86
CA SER A 293 -1.77 -1.65 -14.78
C SER A 293 -1.04 -2.72 -15.61
N GLY A 294 -1.34 -3.98 -15.34
CA GLY A 294 -0.89 -5.08 -16.19
C GLY A 294 -0.50 -6.33 -15.44
N GLY A 295 0.20 -7.22 -16.15
CA GLY A 295 0.53 -8.57 -15.68
C GLY A 295 -0.53 -9.58 -16.14
N ARG A 296 -0.08 -10.72 -16.65
CA ARG A 296 -0.92 -11.80 -17.24
C ARG A 296 -1.75 -11.41 -18.48
N ILE A 297 -1.71 -10.15 -18.88
CA ILE A 297 -2.13 -9.66 -20.19
C ILE A 297 -0.94 -9.64 -21.18
N GLN A 298 -1.19 -9.30 -22.43
CA GLN A 298 -0.15 -9.14 -23.45
C GLN A 298 0.95 -8.16 -22.96
N ALA A 299 2.19 -8.41 -23.39
CA ALA A 299 3.31 -7.53 -23.07
C ALA A 299 3.19 -6.19 -23.81
N GLU A 300 3.00 -5.12 -23.06
CA GLU A 300 2.83 -3.74 -23.53
C GLU A 300 3.20 -2.76 -22.41
N GLY A 301 2.94 -1.47 -22.59
CA GLY A 301 3.17 -0.44 -21.58
C GLY A 301 2.19 -0.59 -20.42
N GLY A 302 2.59 -0.10 -19.24
CA GLY A 302 1.72 -0.16 -18.05
C GLY A 302 0.90 1.11 -17.84
N ALA A 303 1.31 2.25 -18.41
CA ALA A 303 0.67 3.54 -18.21
C ALA A 303 -0.78 3.47 -18.65
N THR A 304 -1.69 3.73 -17.72
CA THR A 304 -3.13 3.50 -17.90
C THR A 304 -3.92 4.71 -17.42
N VAL A 305 -4.99 5.05 -18.12
CA VAL A 305 -5.95 6.08 -17.73
C VAL A 305 -7.26 5.43 -17.27
N TYR A 306 -7.88 6.03 -16.25
CA TYR A 306 -9.13 5.54 -15.68
C TYR A 306 -10.08 6.71 -15.33
N PRO A 307 -10.84 7.25 -16.29
CA PRO A 307 -12.02 8.06 -16.00
C PRO A 307 -13.15 7.20 -15.42
N ALA A 308 -13.80 7.71 -14.38
CA ALA A 308 -14.95 7.06 -13.75
C ALA A 308 -15.97 8.08 -13.24
N VAL A 309 -17.23 7.67 -13.17
CA VAL A 309 -18.32 8.40 -12.52
C VAL A 309 -19.07 7.47 -11.58
N GLY A 310 -19.65 8.00 -10.52
CA GLY A 310 -20.29 7.16 -9.53
C GLY A 310 -21.17 7.90 -8.53
N LEU A 311 -21.75 7.10 -7.64
CA LEU A 311 -22.65 7.52 -6.58
C LEU A 311 -22.19 6.95 -5.24
N ASP A 312 -22.19 7.82 -4.24
CA ASP A 312 -21.86 7.54 -2.86
C ASP A 312 -23.11 7.66 -1.99
N PHE A 313 -23.65 6.53 -1.55
CA PHE A 313 -24.82 6.44 -0.68
C PHE A 313 -24.40 6.49 0.79
N LYS A 314 -24.74 7.57 1.48
CA LYS A 314 -24.40 7.81 2.89
C LYS A 314 -25.29 6.96 3.80
N VAL A 315 -24.75 5.83 4.27
CA VAL A 315 -25.43 4.94 5.21
C VAL A 315 -25.38 5.49 6.63
N SER A 316 -24.28 6.16 6.99
CA SER A 316 -24.12 6.87 8.26
C SER A 316 -23.19 8.08 8.12
N SER A 317 -22.83 8.73 9.23
CA SER A 317 -21.87 9.84 9.24
C SER A 317 -20.44 9.43 8.87
N HIS A 318 -20.12 8.13 8.91
CA HIS A 318 -18.79 7.62 8.61
C HIS A 318 -18.79 6.56 7.50
N PHE A 319 -19.89 5.84 7.29
CA PHE A 319 -19.95 4.76 6.30
C PHE A 319 -20.77 5.17 5.08
N THR A 320 -20.18 4.95 3.91
CA THR A 320 -20.75 5.21 2.60
C THR A 320 -20.62 3.96 1.74
N LEU A 321 -21.72 3.56 1.09
CA LEU A 321 -21.67 2.57 0.02
C LEU A 321 -21.41 3.31 -1.30
N SER A 322 -20.30 2.99 -1.96
CA SER A 322 -19.89 3.60 -3.22
C SER A 322 -20.20 2.67 -4.38
N THR A 323 -20.61 3.23 -5.51
CA THR A 323 -20.79 2.53 -6.78
C THR A 323 -20.23 3.39 -7.90
N HIS A 324 -19.63 2.78 -8.92
CA HIS A 324 -19.09 3.52 -10.05
C HIS A 324 -19.09 2.71 -11.34
N ALA A 325 -19.05 3.46 -12.44
CA ALA A 325 -18.78 2.96 -13.77
C ALA A 325 -17.62 3.77 -14.37
N GLY A 326 -16.79 3.14 -15.16
CA GLY A 326 -15.69 3.83 -15.82
C GLY A 326 -15.12 3.07 -17.01
N TYR A 327 -14.02 3.58 -17.52
CA TYR A 327 -13.30 3.03 -18.67
C TYR A 327 -11.81 3.03 -18.35
N VAL A 328 -11.17 1.88 -18.48
CA VAL A 328 -9.74 1.69 -18.22
C VAL A 328 -9.07 1.45 -19.56
N ARG A 329 -7.99 2.17 -19.85
CA ARG A 329 -7.26 2.03 -21.13
C ARG A 329 -5.76 2.26 -20.96
N ALA A 330 -4.95 1.35 -21.49
CA ALA A 330 -3.53 1.56 -21.66
C ALA A 330 -3.27 2.75 -22.59
N LEU A 331 -2.30 3.59 -22.23
CA LEU A 331 -1.80 4.70 -23.05
C LEU A 331 -0.78 4.22 -24.09
N ASP A 332 -0.18 3.05 -23.85
CA ASP A 332 0.82 2.39 -24.68
C ASP A 332 0.51 0.89 -24.70
N GLY A 333 -0.48 0.47 -25.51
CA GLY A 333 -0.97 -0.91 -25.54
C GLY A 333 -2.40 -1.06 -26.04
N ASP A 334 -2.86 -2.30 -26.07
CA ASP A 334 -4.21 -2.72 -26.51
C ASP A 334 -5.14 -3.03 -25.33
N PHE A 335 -4.66 -3.01 -24.08
CA PHE A 335 -5.52 -3.24 -22.92
C PHE A 335 -6.56 -2.13 -22.76
N GLU A 336 -7.82 -2.53 -22.82
CA GLU A 336 -8.96 -1.67 -22.54
C GLU A 336 -10.12 -2.48 -21.96
N ALA A 337 -10.85 -1.85 -21.03
CA ALA A 337 -11.99 -2.46 -20.38
C ALA A 337 -13.01 -1.42 -19.92
N TYR A 338 -14.29 -1.79 -19.94
CA TYR A 338 -15.27 -1.11 -19.11
C TYR A 338 -15.11 -1.57 -17.67
N ALA A 339 -15.30 -0.66 -16.72
CA ALA A 339 -15.24 -0.96 -15.31
C ALA A 339 -16.60 -0.72 -14.65
N LEU A 340 -17.03 -1.67 -13.83
CA LEU A 340 -18.13 -1.48 -12.87
C LEU A 340 -17.62 -1.88 -11.50
N GLY A 341 -17.88 -1.06 -10.49
CA GLY A 341 -17.36 -1.33 -9.16
C GLY A 341 -18.28 -0.86 -8.05
N ALA A 342 -18.12 -1.51 -6.91
CA ALA A 342 -18.76 -1.13 -5.66
C ALA A 342 -17.74 -1.13 -4.53
N GLY A 343 -18.00 -0.36 -3.47
CA GLY A 343 -17.08 -0.28 -2.36
C GLY A 343 -17.72 0.18 -1.06
N LEU A 344 -17.08 -0.19 0.05
CA LEU A 344 -17.43 0.30 1.38
C LEU A 344 -16.41 1.36 1.77
N LYS A 345 -16.85 2.61 1.83
CA LYS A 345 -16.04 3.77 2.17
C LYS A 345 -16.26 4.22 3.61
N TYR A 346 -15.18 4.37 4.35
CA TYR A 346 -15.13 5.00 5.68
C TYR A 346 -14.58 6.42 5.56
N ILE A 347 -15.38 7.42 5.91
CA ILE A 347 -15.00 8.84 5.93
C ILE A 347 -14.63 9.25 7.35
N GLY A 348 -13.43 9.82 7.50
CA GLY A 348 -12.91 10.34 8.77
C GLY A 348 -12.49 11.79 8.67
N LYS A 349 -12.59 12.51 9.80
CA LYS A 349 -12.00 13.83 10.00
C LYS A 349 -10.86 13.73 11.00
N THR A 350 -9.64 13.99 10.57
CA THR A 350 -8.43 13.72 11.37
C THR A 350 -7.55 14.96 11.56
N GLY A 351 -6.73 14.94 12.62
CA GLY A 351 -5.64 15.89 12.82
C GLY A 351 -6.01 17.29 13.33
N GLY A 352 -7.27 17.54 13.71
CA GLY A 352 -7.70 18.87 14.18
C GLY A 352 -8.98 18.84 15.03
N THR A 353 -9.52 20.00 15.39
CA THR A 353 -10.71 20.14 16.28
C THR A 353 -11.84 20.95 15.67
N TYR A 354 -11.65 21.55 14.49
CA TYR A 354 -12.71 22.24 13.75
C TYR A 354 -12.68 21.88 12.26
N SER A 355 -13.77 22.11 11.54
CA SER A 355 -13.83 21.85 10.10
C SER A 355 -12.97 22.86 9.33
N LYS A 356 -12.12 22.39 8.40
CA LYS A 356 -11.30 23.26 7.55
C LYS A 356 -12.13 24.25 6.74
N TYR A 357 -13.31 23.83 6.29
CA TYR A 357 -14.16 24.62 5.39
C TYR A 357 -15.34 25.30 6.13
N HIS A 358 -15.59 24.91 7.38
CA HIS A 358 -16.55 25.58 8.26
C HIS A 358 -15.93 25.81 9.65
N PRO A 359 -15.08 26.84 9.84
CA PRO A 359 -14.32 27.04 11.09
C PRO A 359 -15.20 27.19 12.34
N ASN A 360 -16.43 27.68 12.19
CA ASN A 360 -17.40 27.79 13.28
C ASN A 360 -17.96 26.42 13.72
N GLN A 361 -17.84 25.40 12.86
CA GLN A 361 -18.22 24.03 13.20
C GLN A 361 -17.06 23.37 13.97
N LYS A 362 -17.16 23.43 15.30
CA LYS A 362 -16.21 22.77 16.21
C LYS A 362 -16.61 21.31 16.45
N ALA A 363 -15.62 20.47 16.69
CA ALA A 363 -15.84 19.11 17.14
C ALA A 363 -16.51 19.13 18.51
N LYS A 364 -17.44 18.19 18.74
CA LYS A 364 -18.04 17.96 20.06
C LYS A 364 -17.09 17.17 20.95
N LYS A 365 -16.34 16.26 20.33
CA LYS A 365 -15.50 15.26 20.98
C LYS A 365 -14.36 14.91 20.03
N VAL A 366 -13.16 14.72 20.56
CA VAL A 366 -12.05 14.15 19.80
C VAL A 366 -11.56 12.88 20.48
N LYS A 367 -11.07 11.95 19.66
CA LYS A 367 -10.48 10.69 20.10
C LYS A 367 -9.11 10.54 19.46
N THR A 368 -8.10 10.16 20.23
CA THR A 368 -6.82 9.74 19.67
C THR A 368 -6.96 8.33 19.09
N GLN A 369 -6.44 8.12 17.89
CA GLN A 369 -6.46 6.83 17.22
C GLN A 369 -5.05 6.35 16.95
N GLY A 370 -4.75 5.14 17.39
CA GLY A 370 -3.43 4.52 17.22
C GLY A 370 -3.24 4.04 15.79
N ILE A 371 -2.09 4.39 15.21
CA ILE A 371 -1.64 3.96 13.90
C ILE A 371 -0.27 3.33 14.07
N ARG A 372 -0.07 2.18 13.43
CA ARG A 372 1.23 1.51 13.38
C ARG A 372 1.55 1.15 11.94
N ILE A 373 2.71 1.60 11.45
CA ILE A 373 3.20 1.29 10.11
C ILE A 373 4.43 0.40 10.28
N SER A 374 4.42 -0.80 9.70
CA SER A 374 5.47 -1.81 9.86
C SER A 374 6.12 -2.16 8.53
N ALA A 375 7.45 -2.17 8.53
CA ALA A 375 8.31 -2.75 7.51
C ALA A 375 8.74 -4.14 7.96
N GLN A 376 8.57 -5.16 7.12
CA GLN A 376 8.82 -6.56 7.51
C GLN A 376 9.60 -7.29 6.43
N HIS A 377 10.57 -8.09 6.86
CA HIS A 377 11.00 -9.26 6.13
C HIS A 377 10.04 -10.41 6.46
N GLN A 378 9.51 -11.07 5.43
CA GLN A 378 8.70 -12.29 5.58
C GLN A 378 9.38 -13.43 4.83
N THR A 379 9.47 -14.61 5.44
CA THR A 379 9.85 -15.83 4.72
C THR A 379 8.66 -16.75 4.64
N TYR A 380 8.28 -17.13 3.42
CA TYR A 380 7.28 -18.16 3.14
C TYR A 380 7.98 -19.45 2.75
N PHE A 381 7.78 -20.50 3.54
CA PHE A 381 8.45 -21.78 3.34
C PHE A 381 7.69 -22.69 2.38
N LYS A 382 8.42 -23.36 1.48
CA LYS A 382 7.94 -24.42 0.59
C LYS A 382 6.71 -24.01 -0.22
N LEU A 383 6.69 -22.78 -0.73
CA LEU A 383 5.61 -22.34 -1.61
C LEU A 383 5.55 -23.22 -2.85
N LYS A 384 4.35 -23.70 -3.14
CA LYS A 384 4.09 -24.56 -4.28
C LYS A 384 4.07 -23.74 -5.57
N ARG A 385 4.68 -24.26 -6.61
CA ARG A 385 4.62 -23.74 -7.98
C ARG A 385 3.58 -24.52 -8.78
N PHE A 386 3.03 -23.91 -9.83
CA PHE A 386 2.12 -24.62 -10.73
C PHE A 386 2.77 -25.89 -11.28
N GLU A 387 2.01 -26.95 -11.48
CA GLU A 387 2.58 -28.23 -11.94
C GLU A 387 3.29 -28.12 -13.29
N ARG A 388 2.74 -27.31 -14.20
CA ARG A 388 3.36 -26.97 -15.50
C ARG A 388 4.76 -26.36 -15.40
N GLU A 389 5.14 -25.87 -14.23
CA GLU A 389 6.48 -25.34 -13.97
C GLU A 389 7.54 -26.43 -13.89
N ASN A 390 7.18 -27.65 -13.44
CA ASN A 390 8.09 -28.78 -13.23
C ASN A 390 9.38 -28.43 -12.45
N ARG A 391 9.27 -27.55 -11.44
CA ARG A 391 10.39 -26.95 -10.68
C ARG A 391 10.42 -27.25 -9.18
N GLY A 392 9.38 -27.91 -8.66
CA GLY A 392 9.21 -28.14 -7.22
C GLY A 392 8.93 -26.85 -6.42
N PRO A 393 8.78 -26.97 -5.08
CA PRO A 393 8.54 -25.83 -4.21
C PRO A 393 9.78 -24.95 -4.03
N ILE A 394 9.54 -23.71 -3.60
CA ILE A 394 10.59 -22.71 -3.33
C ILE A 394 10.29 -21.96 -2.03
N ASP A 395 11.32 -21.53 -1.31
CA ASP A 395 11.13 -20.56 -0.22
C ASP A 395 11.20 -19.15 -0.79
N LEU A 396 10.24 -18.28 -0.43
CA LEU A 396 10.25 -16.88 -0.83
C LEU A 396 10.54 -15.97 0.34
N HIS A 397 11.37 -14.97 0.08
CA HIS A 397 11.65 -13.88 1.00
C HIS A 397 11.04 -12.60 0.45
N LEU A 398 10.19 -11.97 1.25
CA LEU A 398 9.40 -10.83 0.85
C LEU A 398 9.71 -9.62 1.72
N LEU A 399 9.64 -8.44 1.10
CA LEU A 399 9.52 -7.18 1.81
C LEU A 399 8.05 -6.84 1.90
N ALA A 400 7.56 -6.59 3.11
CA ALA A 400 6.18 -6.27 3.36
C ALA A 400 6.02 -4.94 4.10
N ILE A 401 4.99 -4.20 3.70
CA ILE A 401 4.53 -3.00 4.39
C ILE A 401 3.13 -3.30 4.94
N GLN A 402 2.94 -3.02 6.22
CA GLN A 402 1.66 -3.22 6.91
C GLN A 402 1.25 -1.95 7.64
N LEU A 403 -0.01 -1.54 7.48
CA LEU A 403 -0.62 -0.45 8.24
C LEU A 403 -1.70 -1.03 9.15
N ASN A 404 -1.59 -0.77 10.45
CA ASN A 404 -2.60 -1.11 11.45
C ASN A 404 -3.28 0.17 11.93
N TYR A 405 -4.61 0.18 11.88
CA TYR A 405 -5.45 1.25 12.40
C TYR A 405 -6.28 0.71 13.56
N ASN A 406 -5.98 1.18 14.78
CA ASN A 406 -6.69 0.74 15.96
C ASN A 406 -8.18 1.13 15.83
N LEU A 407 -9.08 0.27 16.27
CA LEU A 407 -10.51 0.60 16.45
C LEU A 407 -10.82 0.80 17.94
N SER A 408 -10.16 0.01 18.77
CA SER A 408 -10.22 0.05 20.22
C SER A 408 -8.82 -0.21 20.82
N PRO A 409 -8.67 -0.28 22.15
CA PRO A 409 -7.41 -0.70 22.76
C PRO A 409 -6.97 -2.12 22.37
N TYR A 410 -7.91 -2.97 21.96
CA TYR A 410 -7.67 -4.39 21.70
C TYR A 410 -7.85 -4.80 20.24
N PHE A 411 -8.67 -4.09 19.47
CA PHE A 411 -9.01 -4.47 18.10
C PHE A 411 -8.46 -3.45 17.10
N TYR A 412 -8.02 -3.94 15.94
CA TYR A 412 -7.57 -3.11 14.84
C TYR A 412 -7.90 -3.75 13.49
N ILE A 413 -7.98 -2.90 12.47
CA ILE A 413 -7.94 -3.33 11.07
C ILE A 413 -6.52 -3.17 10.54
N ALA A 414 -6.15 -3.99 9.57
CA ALA A 414 -4.83 -3.97 8.96
C ALA A 414 -4.92 -4.09 7.44
N GLY A 415 -4.08 -3.33 6.73
CA GLY A 415 -3.75 -3.54 5.32
C GLY A 415 -2.30 -3.96 5.19
N GLN A 416 -1.99 -4.94 4.35
CA GLN A 416 -0.64 -5.40 4.09
C GLN A 416 -0.41 -5.61 2.59
N THR A 417 0.76 -5.24 2.12
CA THR A 417 1.29 -5.68 0.84
C THR A 417 2.69 -6.26 1.00
N ALA A 418 3.07 -7.25 0.21
CA ALA A 418 4.35 -7.93 0.27
C ALA A 418 4.84 -8.32 -1.13
N PHE A 419 6.11 -8.07 -1.43
CA PHE A 419 6.73 -8.38 -2.72
C PHE A 419 8.00 -9.22 -2.53
N ALA A 420 8.20 -10.21 -3.39
CA ALA A 420 9.36 -11.08 -3.34
C ALA A 420 10.63 -10.32 -3.76
N TYR A 421 11.69 -10.42 -2.95
CA TYR A 421 13.01 -9.88 -3.29
C TYR A 421 14.08 -10.97 -3.41
N GLU A 422 13.89 -12.10 -2.74
CA GLU A 422 14.82 -13.23 -2.76
C GLU A 422 14.06 -14.55 -2.76
N ALA A 423 14.68 -15.62 -3.26
CA ALA A 423 14.12 -16.96 -3.27
C ALA A 423 15.20 -18.02 -3.06
N THR A 424 14.93 -18.98 -2.16
CA THR A 424 15.83 -20.09 -1.85
C THR A 424 15.33 -21.38 -2.52
N PHE A 425 16.17 -21.95 -3.39
CA PHE A 425 15.85 -23.17 -4.13
C PHE A 425 16.00 -24.39 -3.24
N LEU A 426 14.97 -25.23 -3.18
CA LEU A 426 14.96 -26.45 -2.34
C LEU A 426 15.48 -27.69 -3.05
N LYS A 427 15.75 -27.59 -4.35
CA LYS A 427 16.31 -28.68 -5.17
C LYS A 427 17.40 -28.13 -6.07
N ASP A 428 18.59 -28.70 -5.96
CA ASP A 428 19.75 -28.29 -6.73
C ASP A 428 19.76 -28.94 -8.13
N HIS A 429 18.95 -28.38 -9.02
CA HIS A 429 19.01 -28.66 -10.46
C HIS A 429 18.84 -27.35 -11.22
N GLU A 430 19.58 -27.17 -12.32
CA GLU A 430 19.58 -25.95 -13.14
C GLU A 430 18.17 -25.48 -13.54
N ARG A 431 17.28 -26.42 -13.92
CA ARG A 431 15.89 -26.08 -14.28
C ARG A 431 15.11 -25.38 -13.17
N ASN A 432 15.50 -25.57 -11.90
CA ASN A 432 14.86 -24.99 -10.72
C ASN A 432 15.39 -23.58 -10.39
N LYS A 433 16.50 -23.15 -11.01
CA LYS A 433 17.20 -21.87 -10.75
C LYS A 433 16.54 -20.66 -11.44
N ILE A 434 15.21 -20.62 -11.42
CA ILE A 434 14.42 -19.44 -11.78
C ILE A 434 13.66 -19.05 -10.51
N GLY A 435 13.87 -17.82 -10.03
CA GLY A 435 13.22 -17.25 -8.86
C GLY A 435 11.74 -16.94 -9.08
N ALA A 436 11.14 -16.26 -8.10
CA ALA A 436 9.75 -15.82 -8.19
C ALA A 436 9.59 -14.33 -7.83
N GLY A 437 10.50 -13.47 -8.29
CA GLY A 437 10.52 -12.06 -7.90
C GLY A 437 9.27 -11.27 -8.29
N GLY A 438 8.53 -11.70 -9.31
CA GLY A 438 7.23 -11.12 -9.68
C GLY A 438 6.06 -11.64 -8.84
N TYR A 439 6.33 -12.30 -7.71
CA TYR A 439 5.28 -12.65 -6.74
C TYR A 439 5.01 -11.44 -5.84
N ALA A 440 3.72 -11.12 -5.68
CA ALA A 440 3.24 -10.16 -4.70
C ALA A 440 1.95 -10.64 -4.04
N ASP A 441 1.70 -10.17 -2.81
CA ASP A 441 0.38 -10.25 -2.18
C ASP A 441 -0.08 -8.91 -1.61
N GLY A 442 -1.39 -8.68 -1.68
CA GLY A 442 -2.11 -7.53 -1.11
C GLY A 442 -3.32 -8.02 -0.34
N MET A 443 -3.40 -7.67 0.95
CA MET A 443 -4.36 -8.26 1.87
C MET A 443 -4.92 -7.25 2.87
N VAL A 444 -6.13 -7.51 3.35
CA VAL A 444 -6.70 -6.87 4.54
C VAL A 444 -7.01 -7.87 5.61
N GLY A 445 -6.95 -7.39 6.85
CA GLY A 445 -7.12 -8.23 8.00
C GLY A 445 -7.72 -7.50 9.19
N LEU A 446 -8.06 -8.33 10.17
CA LEU A 446 -8.44 -7.93 11.51
C LEU A 446 -7.43 -8.53 12.47
N GLY A 447 -7.11 -7.76 13.50
CA GLY A 447 -6.19 -8.20 14.54
C GLY A 447 -6.67 -7.85 15.93
N ILE A 448 -6.16 -8.63 16.88
CA ILE A 448 -6.33 -8.42 18.31
C ILE A 448 -4.98 -8.22 18.98
N TYR A 449 -4.91 -7.25 19.88
CA TYR A 449 -3.78 -7.00 20.76
C TYR A 449 -4.06 -7.53 22.16
N SER A 450 -3.02 -8.01 22.83
CA SER A 450 -3.01 -8.05 24.29
C SER A 450 -2.90 -6.63 24.86
N PRO A 451 -3.18 -6.43 26.15
CA PRO A 451 -2.63 -5.30 26.89
C PRO A 451 -1.11 -5.22 26.71
N ILE A 452 -0.54 -4.03 26.88
CA ILE A 452 0.91 -3.87 26.93
C ILE A 452 1.37 -4.30 28.33
N PHE A 453 2.38 -5.17 28.41
CA PHE A 453 2.91 -5.73 29.65
C PHE A 453 4.45 -5.67 29.67
N ALA A 454 5.06 -6.29 30.69
CA ALA A 454 6.51 -6.32 30.89
C ALA A 454 7.14 -4.92 30.90
N LYS A 455 6.67 -4.07 31.84
CA LYS A 455 7.10 -2.66 31.98
C LYS A 455 6.87 -1.84 30.70
N GLU A 456 5.70 -2.00 30.10
CA GLU A 456 5.27 -1.31 28.87
C GLU A 456 6.13 -1.59 27.62
N LYS A 457 6.85 -2.71 27.61
CA LYS A 457 7.76 -3.07 26.50
C LYS A 457 7.17 -4.06 25.52
N LEU A 458 6.28 -4.95 25.95
CA LEU A 458 5.80 -6.06 25.12
C LEU A 458 4.30 -5.96 24.89
N GLN A 459 3.88 -6.27 23.66
CA GLN A 459 2.48 -6.40 23.28
C GLN A 459 2.34 -7.59 22.33
N LEU A 460 1.53 -8.59 22.71
CA LEU A 460 1.23 -9.72 21.85
C LEU A 460 0.10 -9.36 20.88
N PHE A 461 0.04 -10.06 19.75
CA PHE A 461 -1.05 -9.96 18.82
C PHE A 461 -1.38 -11.28 18.12
N ALA A 462 -2.62 -11.36 17.63
CA ALA A 462 -3.05 -12.35 16.65
C ALA A 462 -3.80 -11.65 15.52
N GLU A 463 -3.53 -12.04 14.28
CA GLU A 463 -4.08 -11.43 13.06
C GLU A 463 -4.57 -12.48 12.08
N SER A 464 -5.63 -12.15 11.36
CA SER A 464 -6.09 -12.89 10.19
C SER A 464 -6.27 -11.93 9.02
N PHE A 465 -5.82 -12.34 7.84
CA PHE A 465 -5.88 -11.59 6.59
C PHE A 465 -6.52 -12.43 5.49
N ILE A 466 -7.20 -11.74 4.58
CA ILE A 466 -7.70 -12.26 3.30
C ILE A 466 -7.33 -11.26 2.20
N GLY A 467 -7.02 -11.74 1.02
CA GLY A 467 -6.70 -10.88 -0.10
C GLY A 467 -6.33 -11.67 -1.35
N ALA A 468 -5.61 -10.99 -2.23
CA ALA A 468 -5.11 -11.53 -3.47
C ALA A 468 -3.58 -11.62 -3.43
N GLY A 469 -3.04 -12.69 -3.99
CA GLY A 469 -1.61 -12.87 -4.15
C GLY A 469 -1.29 -13.84 -5.27
N GLY A 470 -0.14 -13.66 -5.90
CA GLY A 470 0.29 -14.51 -6.99
C GLY A 470 1.34 -13.86 -7.86
N GLY A 471 1.51 -14.43 -9.05
CA GLY A 471 2.58 -14.06 -9.97
C GLY A 471 3.78 -15.01 -9.93
N ALA A 472 4.66 -14.84 -10.91
CA ALA A 472 5.93 -15.56 -11.07
C ALA A 472 5.91 -17.11 -10.97
N GLY A 473 4.75 -17.73 -11.21
CA GLY A 473 4.58 -19.19 -11.27
C GLY A 473 4.25 -19.86 -9.93
N ILE A 474 3.94 -19.09 -8.89
CA ILE A 474 3.41 -19.61 -7.62
C ILE A 474 1.94 -20.02 -7.79
N ASP A 475 1.57 -21.18 -7.26
CA ASP A 475 0.24 -21.78 -7.41
C ASP A 475 -0.78 -21.20 -6.42
N THR A 476 -1.21 -19.96 -6.66
CA THR A 476 -2.34 -19.32 -5.97
C THR A 476 -3.65 -19.40 -6.78
N GLY A 477 -3.63 -20.09 -7.92
CA GLY A 477 -4.78 -20.19 -8.83
C GLY A 477 -5.17 -18.81 -9.38
N GLU A 478 -6.42 -18.41 -9.16
CA GLU A 478 -6.93 -17.08 -9.55
C GLU A 478 -6.51 -15.96 -8.57
N GLY A 479 -5.91 -16.30 -7.42
CA GLY A 479 -5.22 -15.33 -6.56
C GLY A 479 -5.72 -15.24 -5.12
N VAL A 480 -6.86 -15.83 -4.77
CA VAL A 480 -7.37 -15.76 -3.40
C VAL A 480 -6.43 -16.47 -2.43
N ILE A 481 -5.96 -15.72 -1.42
CA ILE A 481 -5.14 -16.24 -0.33
C ILE A 481 -5.61 -15.69 1.03
N ALA A 482 -5.33 -16.45 2.08
CA ALA A 482 -5.55 -16.07 3.46
C ALA A 482 -4.28 -16.28 4.29
N LYS A 483 -4.09 -15.45 5.32
CA LYS A 483 -2.89 -15.47 6.16
C LYS A 483 -3.28 -15.30 7.63
N ILE A 484 -2.81 -16.19 8.49
CA ILE A 484 -3.02 -16.10 9.95
C ILE A 484 -1.65 -15.99 10.61
N LYS A 485 -1.50 -15.05 11.55
CA LYS A 485 -0.23 -14.81 12.25
C LYS A 485 -0.47 -14.58 13.73
N VAL A 486 0.49 -15.00 14.55
CA VAL A 486 0.61 -14.62 15.95
C VAL A 486 2.01 -14.07 16.18
N GLY A 487 2.15 -13.10 17.07
CA GLY A 487 3.45 -12.47 17.29
C GLY A 487 3.47 -11.48 18.43
N SER A 488 4.54 -10.71 18.46
CA SER A 488 4.76 -9.68 19.46
C SER A 488 5.42 -8.44 18.89
N TYR A 489 5.04 -7.30 19.44
CA TYR A 489 5.77 -6.05 19.34
C TYR A 489 6.62 -5.85 20.59
N ALA A 490 7.91 -5.57 20.40
CA ALA A 490 8.85 -5.19 21.44
C ALA A 490 9.26 -3.73 21.24
N ARG A 491 8.79 -2.86 22.14
CA ARG A 491 9.02 -1.42 22.07
C ARG A 491 10.48 -1.08 22.35
N ILE A 492 11.12 -0.38 21.41
CA ILE A 492 12.45 0.21 21.57
C ILE A 492 12.33 1.57 22.26
N ASN A 493 11.40 2.42 21.80
CA ASN A 493 11.12 3.74 22.35
C ASN A 493 9.64 4.12 22.11
N ASP A 494 9.25 5.38 22.38
CA ASP A 494 7.86 5.83 22.27
C ASP A 494 7.22 5.69 20.88
N TYR A 495 8.03 5.52 19.83
CA TYR A 495 7.59 5.48 18.43
C TYR A 495 8.07 4.25 17.67
N LEU A 496 9.13 3.57 18.12
CA LEU A 496 9.74 2.46 17.39
C LEU A 496 9.55 1.14 18.15
N SER A 497 9.07 0.12 17.45
CA SER A 497 8.98 -1.25 17.97
C SER A 497 9.62 -2.25 16.99
N ILE A 498 10.17 -3.34 17.53
CA ILE A 498 10.52 -4.54 16.77
C ILE A 498 9.29 -5.43 16.69
N LEU A 499 9.06 -6.01 15.53
CA LEU A 499 8.00 -6.98 15.27
C LEU A 499 8.61 -8.34 15.02
N ILE A 500 8.13 -9.37 15.72
CA ILE A 500 8.37 -10.77 15.36
C ILE A 500 7.06 -11.53 15.33
N SER A 501 6.86 -12.38 14.32
CA SER A 501 5.68 -13.24 14.22
C SER A 501 5.93 -14.51 13.45
N ALA A 502 5.07 -15.49 13.67
CA ALA A 502 4.99 -16.71 12.90
C ALA A 502 3.54 -16.98 12.51
N GLY A 503 3.33 -17.71 11.44
CA GLY A 503 2.00 -17.91 10.90
C GLY A 503 1.94 -18.88 9.75
N LYS A 504 0.87 -18.74 8.99
CA LYS A 504 0.57 -19.57 7.83
C LYS A 504 -0.13 -18.77 6.74
N VAL A 505 0.28 -19.01 5.49
CA VAL A 505 -0.39 -18.55 4.27
C VAL A 505 -1.02 -19.77 3.60
N ILE A 506 -2.30 -19.65 3.24
CA ILE A 506 -3.08 -20.70 2.57
C ILE A 506 -3.83 -20.10 1.39
N SER A 507 -4.09 -20.90 0.36
CA SER A 507 -5.12 -20.58 -0.62
C SER A 507 -6.37 -21.41 -0.35
N PRO A 508 -7.57 -20.82 -0.33
CA PRO A 508 -8.82 -21.56 -0.26
C PRO A 508 -9.13 -22.35 -1.55
N THR A 509 -8.51 -21.99 -2.67
CA THR A 509 -8.82 -22.52 -4.00
C THR A 509 -7.73 -23.46 -4.55
N THR A 510 -6.55 -23.49 -3.94
CA THR A 510 -5.45 -24.36 -4.36
C THR A 510 -4.86 -25.15 -3.19
N SER A 511 -3.82 -25.94 -3.49
CA SER A 511 -3.06 -26.68 -2.49
C SER A 511 -1.99 -25.84 -1.78
N LEU A 512 -1.95 -24.52 -1.99
CA LEU A 512 -0.98 -23.63 -1.37
C LEU A 512 -1.15 -23.63 0.16
N ASN A 513 -0.07 -23.97 0.85
CA ASN A 513 -0.01 -24.13 2.28
C ASN A 513 1.45 -23.93 2.70
N SER A 514 1.74 -22.74 3.24
CA SER A 514 3.09 -22.30 3.55
C SER A 514 3.14 -21.73 4.97
N ASN A 515 4.07 -22.23 5.79
CA ASN A 515 4.36 -21.57 7.06
C ASN A 515 5.13 -20.28 6.77
N ASN A 516 4.96 -19.25 7.61
CA ASN A 516 5.76 -18.05 7.51
C ASN A 516 6.34 -17.59 8.85
N ILE A 517 7.50 -16.95 8.77
CA ILE A 517 8.14 -16.23 9.87
C ILE A 517 8.42 -14.82 9.39
N ASN A 518 8.18 -13.83 10.25
CA ASN A 518 8.33 -12.43 9.92
C ASN A 518 9.12 -11.71 11.02
N LEU A 519 10.01 -10.83 10.59
CA LEU A 519 10.78 -9.92 11.44
C LEU A 519 10.68 -8.51 10.85
N GLY A 520 10.51 -7.50 11.68
CA GLY A 520 10.33 -6.14 11.18
C GLY A 520 10.53 -5.06 12.22
N LEU A 521 10.35 -3.83 11.75
CA LEU A 521 10.30 -2.61 12.55
C LEU A 521 8.96 -1.93 12.33
N SER A 522 8.44 -1.26 13.36
CA SER A 522 7.22 -0.48 13.25
C SER A 522 7.38 0.91 13.83
N VAL A 523 6.82 1.89 13.12
CA VAL A 523 6.62 3.25 13.60
C VAL A 523 5.20 3.38 14.11
N ASP A 524 5.08 3.75 15.38
CA ASP A 524 3.88 3.73 16.19
C ASP A 524 3.55 5.15 16.64
N PHE A 525 2.37 5.65 16.30
CA PHE A 525 1.93 6.98 16.73
C PHE A 525 0.41 7.03 16.89
N SER A 526 -0.09 8.12 17.46
CA SER A 526 -1.52 8.39 17.49
C SER A 526 -1.85 9.73 16.80
N THR A 527 -3.05 9.83 16.24
CA THR A 527 -3.55 11.08 15.66
C THR A 527 -4.98 11.33 16.13
N LEU A 528 -5.45 12.58 16.05
CA LEU A 528 -6.83 12.90 16.41
C LEU A 528 -7.81 12.47 15.34
N THR A 529 -8.95 11.95 15.77
CA THR A 529 -10.17 11.78 15.00
C THR A 529 -11.28 12.59 15.68
N SER A 530 -12.03 13.35 14.88
CA SER A 530 -12.95 14.36 15.40
C SER A 530 -14.39 14.08 15.03
N THR A 531 -15.26 14.11 16.04
CA THR A 531 -16.70 13.90 15.89
C THR A 531 -17.42 15.23 15.99
N PHE A 532 -18.20 15.54 14.97
CA PHE A 532 -19.01 16.76 14.87
C PHE A 532 -20.48 16.43 15.19
N LYS A 533 -21.25 17.44 15.60
CA LYS A 533 -22.71 17.31 15.77
C LYS A 533 -23.42 17.28 14.43
#